data_AF-A0A7X9E8W4-F1
#
_entry.id   AF-A0A7X9E8W4-F1
#
_cell.length_a   1.000
_cell.length_b   1.000
_cell.length_c   1.000
_cell.angle_alpha   90.00
_cell.angle_beta   90.00
_cell.angle_gamma   90.00
#
_symmetry.space_group_name_H-M   'P 1'
#
loop_
_entity.id
_entity.type
_entity.pdbx_description
1 polymer ?
#
loop_
_entity_poly.entity_id
_entity_poly.type
_entity_poly.pdbx_seq_one_letter_code
_entity_poly.pdbx_strand_id
1 'polypeptide(L)'
;PKWHTTNYSIWLENKSFKKDNSRNEKVGKNTTSSKKFHIVMETYTLSEYDLAKYCRKNGLHADEVKKWRLDTETSLDKEPNAVKEIKEELFEEKRKIKHLEKER
;
A
#
# COMPACT_ATOMS: atom_id res chain seq x y z
N PRO A 1 1.78 -3.59 -62.08
CA PRO A 1 2.29 -2.45 -61.28
C PRO A 1 1.76 -2.49 -59.84
N LYS A 2 2.65 -2.72 -58.88
CA LYS A 2 2.71 -2.12 -57.52
C LYS A 2 3.69 -2.96 -56.71
N TRP A 3 4.88 -2.41 -56.57
CA TRP A 3 6.07 -2.99 -55.97
C TRP A 3 5.94 -3.05 -54.44
N HIS A 4 6.41 -4.15 -53.87
CA HIS A 4 7.02 -4.33 -52.54
C HIS A 4 6.62 -3.36 -51.43
N THR A 5 5.79 -3.83 -50.49
CA THR A 5 5.75 -3.27 -49.12
C THR A 5 7.13 -3.41 -48.50
N THR A 6 7.81 -2.28 -48.36
CA THR A 6 9.12 -2.16 -47.74
C THR A 6 9.08 -2.76 -46.33
N ASN A 7 10.16 -3.45 -45.91
CA ASN A 7 10.30 -3.96 -44.54
C ASN A 7 10.01 -2.90 -43.46
N TYR A 8 10.14 -1.62 -43.80
CA TYR A 8 9.72 -0.48 -42.98
C TYR A 8 8.22 -0.44 -42.67
N SER A 9 7.34 -0.83 -43.60
CA SER A 9 5.88 -0.89 -43.40
C SER A 9 5.51 -1.99 -42.40
N ILE A 10 6.11 -3.18 -42.55
CA ILE A 10 5.95 -4.30 -41.60
C ILE A 10 6.56 -3.95 -40.23
N TRP A 11 7.66 -3.21 -40.20
CA TRP A 11 8.28 -2.75 -38.95
C TRP A 11 7.43 -1.69 -38.23
N LEU A 12 6.80 -0.77 -38.97
CA LEU A 12 5.89 0.24 -38.41
C LEU A 12 4.56 -0.35 -37.93
N GLU A 13 4.05 -1.39 -38.60
CA GLU A 13 2.85 -2.11 -38.20
C GLU A 13 3.11 -2.99 -36.95
N ASN A 14 4.25 -3.69 -36.89
CA ASN A 14 4.69 -4.41 -35.69
C ASN A 14 5.01 -3.49 -34.51
N LYS A 15 5.40 -2.23 -34.77
CA LYS A 15 5.59 -1.19 -33.74
C LYS A 15 4.27 -0.69 -33.17
N SER A 16 3.18 -0.76 -33.95
CA SER A 16 1.82 -0.42 -33.50
C SER A 16 1.17 -1.59 -32.76
N PHE A 17 1.42 -2.84 -33.17
CA PHE A 17 0.91 -4.04 -32.48
C PHE A 17 1.61 -4.35 -31.14
N LYS A 18 2.77 -3.75 -30.87
CA LYS A 18 3.49 -3.88 -29.58
C LYS A 18 3.08 -2.85 -28.52
N LYS A 19 2.06 -2.01 -28.75
CA LYS A 19 1.65 -0.96 -27.80
C LYS A 19 0.41 -1.29 -26.95
N ASP A 20 -0.17 -2.47 -27.08
CA ASP A 20 -1.32 -2.89 -26.26
C ASP A 20 -1.13 -4.23 -25.53
N ASN A 21 0.11 -4.57 -25.16
CA ASN A 21 0.39 -5.78 -24.39
C ASN A 21 1.21 -5.51 -23.10
N SER A 22 0.91 -4.41 -22.41
CA SER A 22 1.46 -4.08 -21.08
C SER A 22 0.49 -4.36 -19.93
N ARG A 23 -0.50 -5.25 -20.10
CA ARG A 23 -1.40 -5.65 -19.00
C ARG A 23 -1.04 -6.99 -18.35
N ASN A 24 0.23 -7.39 -18.43
CA ASN A 24 0.70 -8.57 -17.69
C ASN A 24 2.19 -8.48 -17.32
N GLU A 25 2.70 -7.27 -17.09
CA GLU A 25 3.82 -7.16 -16.18
C GLU A 25 3.27 -7.50 -14.79
N LYS A 26 3.78 -8.61 -14.25
CA LYS A 26 3.77 -8.91 -12.83
C LYS A 26 4.30 -7.67 -12.09
N VAL A 27 3.41 -6.73 -11.75
CA VAL A 27 3.68 -5.68 -10.79
C VAL A 27 3.74 -6.40 -9.45
N GLY A 28 4.91 -6.98 -9.19
CA GLY A 28 5.25 -7.56 -7.92
C GLY A 28 5.02 -6.51 -6.85
N LYS A 29 4.02 -6.74 -6.00
CA LYS A 29 3.98 -6.51 -4.54
C LYS A 29 4.72 -5.30 -3.96
N ASN A 30 4.85 -4.21 -4.71
CA ASN A 30 5.42 -2.95 -4.24
C ASN A 30 4.28 -1.91 -4.12
N THR A 31 3.25 -2.23 -3.32
CA THR A 31 2.28 -1.21 -2.93
C THR A 31 2.92 -0.33 -1.86
N THR A 32 3.41 0.85 -2.26
CA THR A 32 3.88 1.88 -1.33
C THR A 32 2.81 2.16 -0.26
N SER A 33 3.19 2.49 0.97
CA SER A 33 2.24 2.76 2.08
C SER A 33 1.15 3.77 1.70
N SER A 34 1.51 4.82 0.94
CA SER A 34 0.55 5.80 0.40
C SER A 34 -0.50 5.16 -0.53
N LYS A 35 -0.11 4.22 -1.39
CA LYS A 35 -1.03 3.51 -2.28
C LYS A 35 -1.96 2.58 -1.50
N LYS A 36 -1.44 1.87 -0.49
CA LYS A 36 -2.27 1.05 0.41
C LYS A 36 -3.31 1.90 1.13
N PHE A 37 -2.89 3.06 1.65
CA PHE A 37 -3.79 3.99 2.32
C PHE A 37 -4.90 4.50 1.39
N HIS A 38 -4.58 4.93 0.16
CA HIS A 38 -5.59 5.34 -0.82
C HIS A 38 -6.61 4.23 -1.10
N ILE A 39 -6.15 3.00 -1.30
CA ILE A 39 -7.02 1.83 -1.52
C ILE A 39 -7.93 1.61 -0.32
N VAL A 40 -7.40 1.69 0.91
CA VAL A 40 -8.20 1.55 2.14
C VAL A 40 -9.29 2.63 2.18
N MET A 41 -8.95 3.89 1.92
CA MET A 41 -9.89 5.02 1.93
C MET A 41 -10.98 4.89 0.87
N GLU A 42 -10.61 4.60 -0.39
CA GLU A 42 -11.56 4.44 -1.49
C GLU A 42 -12.53 3.28 -1.26
N THR A 43 -12.04 2.23 -0.61
CA THR A 43 -12.82 1.00 -0.47
C THR A 43 -13.61 0.95 0.84
N TYR A 44 -13.31 1.79 1.84
CA TYR A 44 -13.89 1.73 3.19
C TYR A 44 -15.42 1.68 3.20
N THR A 45 -16.09 2.44 2.33
CA THR A 45 -17.55 2.50 2.23
C THR A 45 -18.17 1.50 1.25
N LEU A 46 -17.36 0.71 0.55
CA LEU A 46 -17.84 -0.23 -0.45
C LEU A 46 -18.44 -1.49 0.19
N SER A 47 -19.53 -1.97 -0.41
CA SER A 47 -20.09 -3.29 -0.11
C SER A 47 -19.13 -4.41 -0.54
N GLU A 48 -19.33 -5.62 -0.03
CA GLU A 48 -18.55 -6.81 -0.43
C GLU A 48 -18.58 -7.05 -1.95
N TYR A 49 -19.72 -6.78 -2.59
CA TYR A 49 -19.88 -6.90 -4.03
C TYR A 49 -19.03 -5.87 -4.78
N ASP A 50 -19.10 -4.60 -4.35
CA ASP A 50 -18.36 -3.51 -4.99
C ASP A 50 -16.85 -3.62 -4.74
N LEU A 51 -16.45 -4.11 -3.55
CA LEU A 51 -15.07 -4.43 -3.24
C LEU A 51 -14.54 -5.51 -4.19
N ALA A 52 -15.29 -6.60 -4.39
CA ALA A 52 -14.87 -7.66 -5.31
C ALA A 52 -14.73 -7.13 -6.76
N LYS A 53 -15.63 -6.25 -7.20
CA LYS A 53 -15.55 -5.59 -8.51
C LYS A 53 -14.32 -4.67 -8.60
N TYR A 54 -14.06 -3.87 -7.58
CA TYR A 54 -12.89 -3.00 -7.48
C TYR A 54 -11.59 -3.80 -7.53
N CYS A 55 -11.50 -4.90 -6.78
CA CYS A 55 -10.36 -5.80 -6.72
C CYS A 55 -10.03 -6.39 -8.10
N ARG A 56 -11.04 -6.89 -8.84
CA ARG A 56 -10.85 -7.42 -10.21
C ARG A 56 -10.35 -6.34 -11.17
N LYS A 57 -10.85 -5.11 -11.06
CA LYS A 57 -10.43 -3.99 -11.93
C LYS A 57 -8.99 -3.56 -11.67
N ASN A 58 -8.57 -3.55 -10.40
CA ASN A 58 -7.27 -3.05 -9.97
C ASN A 58 -6.19 -4.13 -9.81
N GLY A 59 -6.53 -5.41 -10.05
CA GLY A 59 -5.61 -6.53 -9.89
C GLY A 59 -5.21 -6.79 -8.43
N LEU A 60 -6.15 -6.59 -7.50
CA LEU A 60 -5.95 -6.75 -6.05
C LEU A 60 -6.72 -7.96 -5.53
N HIS A 61 -6.24 -8.56 -4.42
CA HIS A 61 -7.00 -9.58 -3.72
C HIS A 61 -7.90 -8.95 -2.65
N ALA A 62 -9.17 -9.36 -2.57
CA ALA A 62 -10.11 -8.81 -1.59
C ALA A 62 -9.62 -8.99 -0.15
N ASP A 63 -9.03 -10.14 0.16
CA ASP A 63 -8.50 -10.42 1.49
C ASP A 63 -7.32 -9.51 1.87
N GLU A 64 -6.49 -9.10 0.90
CA GLU A 64 -5.39 -8.15 1.16
C GLU A 64 -5.95 -6.77 1.55
N VAL A 65 -6.99 -6.32 0.85
CA VAL A 65 -7.65 -5.03 1.15
C VAL A 65 -8.34 -5.08 2.52
N LYS A 66 -9.03 -6.18 2.84
CA LYS A 66 -9.64 -6.38 4.16
C LYS A 66 -8.60 -6.37 5.27
N LYS A 67 -7.46 -7.04 5.05
CA LYS A 67 -6.34 -7.03 5.98
C LYS A 67 -5.81 -5.61 6.19
N TRP A 68 -5.63 -4.82 5.13
CA TRP A 68 -5.16 -3.44 5.27
C TRP A 68 -6.14 -2.56 6.05
N ARG A 69 -7.45 -2.74 5.88
CA ARG A 69 -8.45 -2.02 6.69
C ARG A 69 -8.30 -2.35 8.18
N LEU A 70 -8.26 -3.63 8.51
CA LEU A 70 -8.09 -4.09 9.89
C LEU A 70 -6.75 -3.62 10.47
N ASP A 71 -5.67 -3.68 9.70
CA ASP A 71 -4.36 -3.19 10.12
C ASP A 71 -4.41 -1.68 10.39
N THR A 72 -5.14 -0.89 9.59
CA THR A 72 -5.31 0.56 9.84
C THR A 72 -6.15 0.86 11.08
N GLU A 73 -7.25 0.13 11.30
CA GLU A 73 -8.08 0.29 12.50
C GLU A 73 -7.31 -0.08 13.77
N THR A 74 -6.69 -1.27 13.78
CA THR A 74 -5.93 -1.73 14.94
C THR A 74 -4.68 -0.90 15.21
N SER A 75 -4.10 -0.25 14.20
CA SER A 75 -2.96 0.66 14.40
C SER A 75 -3.38 1.99 15.03
N LEU A 76 -4.62 2.44 14.80
CA LEU A 76 -5.15 3.64 15.43
C LEU A 76 -5.46 3.42 16.92
N ASP A 77 -5.95 2.24 17.28
CA ASP A 77 -6.26 1.86 18.66
C ASP A 77 -4.99 1.58 19.50
N LYS A 78 -3.90 1.18 18.84
CA LYS A 78 -2.64 0.87 19.54
C LYS A 78 -1.88 2.15 19.85
N GLU A 79 -1.56 2.34 21.13
CA GLU A 79 -0.58 3.36 21.49
C GLU A 79 0.78 2.99 20.87
N PRO A 80 1.46 3.92 20.17
CA PRO A 80 2.74 3.62 19.54
C PRO A 80 3.72 3.09 20.60
N ASN A 81 4.47 2.02 20.29
CA ASN A 81 5.43 1.46 21.24
C ASN A 81 6.43 2.50 21.75
N ALA A 82 6.83 3.44 20.90
CA ALA A 82 7.67 4.58 21.29
C ALA A 82 7.05 5.43 22.42
N VAL A 83 5.73 5.61 22.45
CA VAL A 83 5.06 6.35 23.53
C VAL A 83 5.08 5.56 24.84
N LYS A 84 5.03 4.23 24.78
CA LYS A 84 5.15 3.36 25.97
C LYS A 84 6.56 3.40 26.54
N GLU A 85 7.58 3.25 25.69
CA GLU A 85 8.99 3.33 26.08
C GLU A 85 9.31 4.69 26.74
N ILE A 86 8.90 5.80 26.11
CA ILE A 86 9.07 7.14 26.67
C ILE A 86 8.38 7.28 28.04
N LYS A 87 7.17 6.72 28.21
CA LYS A 87 6.47 6.76 29.51
C LYS A 87 7.20 5.99 30.60
N GLU A 88 7.77 4.83 30.26
CA GLU A 88 8.56 4.02 31.19
C GLU A 88 9.83 4.75 31.61
N GLU A 89 10.58 5.30 30.64
CA GLU A 89 11.76 6.13 30.91
C GLU A 89 11.43 7.32 31.82
N LEU A 90 10.37 8.07 31.50
CA LEU A 90 9.92 9.22 32.31
C LEU A 90 9.53 8.78 33.73
N PHE A 91 8.94 7.59 33.88
CA PHE A 91 8.59 7.06 35.19
C PHE A 91 9.82 6.65 36.01
N GLU A 92 10.82 6.05 35.38
CA GLU A 92 12.11 5.75 36.02
C GLU A 92 12.86 7.02 36.44
N GLU A 93 12.92 8.01 35.56
CA GLU A 93 13.52 9.31 35.88
C GLU A 93 12.82 9.98 37.06
N LYS A 94 11.48 9.99 37.07
CA LYS A 94 10.70 10.50 38.22
C LYS A 94 11.00 9.75 39.52
N ARG A 95 11.23 8.43 39.46
CA ARG A 95 11.62 7.65 40.64
C ARG A 95 13.01 8.03 41.13
N LYS A 96 13.98 8.17 40.21
CA LYS A 96 15.35 8.59 40.53
C LYS A 96 15.37 9.99 41.16
N ILE A 97 14.62 10.95 40.59
CA ILE A 97 14.50 12.32 41.13
C ILE A 97 13.95 12.28 42.56
N LYS A 98 12.84 11.58 42.81
CA LYS A 98 12.27 11.47 44.17
C LYS A 98 13.20 10.83 45.19
N HIS A 99 14.03 9.88 44.75
CA HIS A 99 15.00 9.25 45.62
C HIS A 99 16.11 10.25 46.01
N LEU A 100 16.67 10.95 45.03
CA LEU A 100 17.70 11.97 45.24
C LEU A 100 17.19 13.17 46.07
N GLU A 101 15.94 13.58 45.88
CA GLU A 101 15.30 14.62 46.70
C GLU A 101 15.14 14.21 48.17
N LYS A 102 15.07 12.91 48.46
CA LYS A 102 14.90 12.38 49.82
C LYS A 102 16.23 12.16 50.54
N GLU A 103 17.33 12.05 49.79
CA GLU A 103 18.70 11.98 50.32
C GLU A 103 19.32 13.37 50.58
N ARG A 104 18.66 14.42 50.10
CA ARG A 104 19.04 15.82 50.30
C ARG A 104 18.40 16.40 51.57
#